data_AF-A0A7W8STR7-F1
#
_entry.id   AF-A0A7W8STR7-F1
#
_cell.length_a   1.000
_cell.length_b   1.000
_cell.length_c   1.000
_cell.angle_alpha   90.00
_cell.angle_beta   90.00
_cell.angle_gamma   90.00
#
_symmetry.space_group_name_H-M   'P 1'
#
loop_
_entity.id
_entity.type
_entity.pdbx_description
1 polymer ?
#
loop_
_entity_poly.entity_id
_entity_poly.type
_entity_poly.pdbx_seq_one_letter_code
_entity_poly.pdbx_strand_id
1 'polypeptide(L)'
;MLQSSDVVHSLERGVALGGATGALVGLVALAFPPAELAIAGGAVIALTLAGAGFGAWTAAMIGVSEPNARLERFRDAIRDGQLLIMADVPGSREQEIEQMVAQHFPKADIEGAEPTTPIFP
;
A
#
# COMPACT_ATOMS: atom_id res chain seq x y z
N MET A 1 -13.13 6.19 -0.59
CA MET A 1 -12.37 5.35 -1.55
C MET A 1 -10.91 5.80 -1.73
N LEU A 2 -10.37 6.61 -0.81
CA LEU A 2 -8.94 6.96 -0.75
C LEU A 2 -8.30 6.39 0.52
N GLN A 3 -8.62 5.14 0.86
CA GLN A 3 -7.81 4.34 1.78
C GLN A 3 -6.58 3.79 1.03
N SER A 4 -5.96 4.65 0.21
CA SER A 4 -5.07 4.36 -0.91
C SER A 4 -3.61 4.69 -0.61
N SER A 5 -3.32 5.11 0.63
CA SER A 5 -1.98 5.55 1.02
C SER A 5 -0.95 4.43 0.82
N ASP A 6 -1.29 3.19 1.14
CA ASP A 6 -0.34 2.07 1.04
C ASP A 6 -0.06 1.70 -0.42
N VAL A 7 -1.08 1.78 -1.29
CA VAL A 7 -0.93 1.53 -2.73
C VAL A 7 -0.15 2.65 -3.41
N VAL A 8 -0.42 3.92 -3.08
CA VAL A 8 0.31 5.06 -3.66
C VAL A 8 1.76 5.06 -3.18
N HIS A 9 2.01 4.80 -1.91
CA HIS A 9 3.35 4.79 -1.33
C HIS A 9 4.19 3.61 -1.83
N SER A 10 3.59 2.43 -2.00
CA SER A 10 4.27 1.28 -2.62
C SER A 10 4.59 1.55 -4.10
N LEU A 11 3.65 2.13 -4.85
CA LEU A 11 3.86 2.51 -6.25
C LEU A 11 5.00 3.54 -6.39
N GLU A 12 5.03 4.58 -5.56
CA GLU A 12 6.07 5.61 -5.57
C GLU A 12 7.45 5.00 -5.33
N ARG A 13 7.58 4.13 -4.31
CA ARG A 13 8.82 3.40 -4.03
C ARG A 13 9.24 2.51 -5.20
N GLY A 14 8.29 1.82 -5.82
CA GLY A 14 8.53 0.97 -6.99
C GLY A 14 9.06 1.76 -8.19
N VAL A 15 8.42 2.88 -8.52
CA VAL A 15 8.85 3.78 -9.60
C VAL A 15 10.24 4.34 -9.32
N ALA A 16 10.48 4.82 -8.09
CA ALA A 16 11.76 5.42 -7.72
C ALA A 16 12.92 4.42 -7.79
N LEU A 17 12.76 3.25 -7.17
CA LEU A 17 13.80 2.21 -7.16
C LEU A 17 14.00 1.60 -8.55
N GLY A 18 12.92 1.30 -9.26
CA GLY A 18 12.98 0.75 -10.61
C GLY A 18 13.60 1.72 -11.61
N GLY A 19 13.22 2.99 -11.54
CA GLY A 19 13.75 4.07 -12.37
C GLY A 19 15.23 4.33 -12.10
N ALA A 20 15.63 4.43 -10.83
CA ALA A 20 17.04 4.59 -10.46
C ALA A 20 17.89 3.41 -10.96
N THR A 21 17.41 2.18 -10.81
CA THR A 21 18.10 0.98 -11.30
C THR A 21 18.21 0.99 -12.83
N GLY A 22 17.11 1.28 -13.53
CA GLY A 22 17.09 1.39 -14.99
C GLY A 22 18.01 2.48 -15.53
N ALA A 23 18.08 3.63 -14.85
CA ALA A 23 18.99 4.72 -15.18
C ALA A 23 20.46 4.31 -14.99
N LEU A 24 20.80 3.68 -13.87
CA LEU A 24 22.15 3.18 -13.61
C LEU A 24 22.59 2.17 -14.66
N VAL A 25 21.74 1.18 -14.98
CA VAL A 25 22.01 0.19 -16.03
C VAL A 25 22.19 0.86 -17.39
N GLY A 26 21.34 1.84 -17.71
CA GLY A 26 21.46 2.61 -18.94
C GLY A 26 22.75 3.40 -19.03
N LEU A 27 23.17 4.05 -17.95
CA LEU A 27 24.43 4.79 -17.88
C LEU A 27 25.65 3.86 -18.01
N VAL A 28 25.62 2.70 -17.37
CA VAL A 28 26.68 1.69 -17.49
C VAL A 28 26.76 1.18 -18.93
N ALA A 29 25.62 0.89 -19.57
CA ALA A 29 25.58 0.46 -20.96
C ALA A 29 26.06 1.56 -21.92
N LEU A 30 25.78 2.83 -21.64
CA LEU A 30 26.28 3.96 -22.42
C LEU A 30 27.79 4.14 -22.27
N ALA A 31 28.33 3.99 -21.06
CA ALA A 31 29.76 4.11 -20.77
C ALA A 31 30.58 2.91 -21.27
N PHE A 32 29.98 1.71 -21.24
CA PHE A 32 30.59 0.45 -21.66
C PHE A 32 29.64 -0.27 -22.63
N PRO A 33 29.59 0.14 -23.90
CA PRO A 33 28.67 -0.44 -24.87
C PRO A 33 29.00 -1.93 -25.11
N PRO A 34 28.08 -2.86 -24.77
CA PRO A 34 28.25 -4.26 -25.10
C PRO A 34 28.06 -4.44 -26.61
N ALA A 35 29.02 -5.12 -27.26
CA ALA A 35 28.90 -5.63 -28.64
C ALA A 35 28.85 -4.59 -29.79
N GLU A 36 29.72 -3.58 -29.78
CA GLU A 36 29.82 -2.53 -30.84
C GLU A 36 28.50 -1.85 -31.21
N LEU A 37 27.47 -2.00 -30.38
CA LEU A 37 26.19 -1.35 -30.56
C LEU A 37 26.37 0.13 -30.24
N ALA A 38 25.98 0.99 -31.19
CA ALA A 38 25.91 2.42 -30.96
C ALA A 38 24.77 2.71 -29.98
N ILE A 39 25.08 2.71 -28.68
CA ILE A 39 24.14 3.07 -27.63
C ILE A 39 24.05 4.60 -27.60
N ALA A 40 22.93 5.14 -28.10
CA ALA A 40 22.62 6.55 -28.00
C ALA A 40 21.98 6.89 -26.64
N GLY A 41 21.99 8.17 -26.25
CA GLY A 41 21.37 8.62 -24.98
C GLY A 41 19.90 8.22 -24.81
N GLY A 42 19.18 7.95 -25.91
CA GLY A 42 17.82 7.42 -25.89
C GLY A 42 17.70 6.05 -25.20
N ALA A 43 18.74 5.21 -25.23
CA ALA A 43 18.75 3.93 -24.54
C ALA A 43 18.71 4.08 -23.02
N VAL A 44 19.38 5.11 -22.48
CA VAL A 44 19.33 5.42 -21.03
C VAL A 44 17.92 5.79 -20.61
N ILE A 45 17.25 6.63 -21.41
CA ILE A 45 15.86 7.04 -21.16
C ILE A 45 14.94 5.82 -21.25
N ALA A 46 15.08 5.00 -22.28
CA ALA A 46 14.28 3.79 -22.47
C ALA A 46 14.44 2.80 -21.29
N LEU A 47 15.67 2.57 -20.84
CA LEU A 47 15.96 1.68 -19.71
C LEU A 47 15.47 2.25 -18.38
N THR A 48 15.55 3.57 -18.19
CA THR A 48 15.00 4.26 -17.01
C THR A 48 13.48 4.09 -16.95
N LEU A 49 12.79 4.34 -18.07
CA LEU A 49 11.33 4.21 -18.16
C LEU A 49 10.88 2.75 -18.01
N ALA A 50 11.60 1.81 -18.63
CA ALA A 50 11.33 0.39 -18.49
C ALA A 50 11.53 -0.08 -17.05
N GLY A 51 12.62 0.35 -16.41
CA GLY A 51 12.89 0.06 -15.00
C GLY A 51 11.83 0.65 -14.07
N ALA A 52 11.45 1.92 -14.28
CA ALA A 52 10.40 2.57 -13.51
C ALA A 52 9.05 1.88 -13.67
N GLY A 53 8.66 1.51 -14.90
CA GLY A 53 7.43 0.79 -15.18
C GLY A 53 7.42 -0.61 -14.56
N PHE A 54 8.52 -1.35 -14.67
CA PHE A 54 8.66 -2.66 -14.05
C PHE A 54 8.64 -2.59 -12.51
N GLY A 55 9.33 -1.60 -11.94
CA GLY A 55 9.33 -1.33 -10.50
C GLY A 55 7.94 -0.94 -9.99
N ALA A 56 7.21 -0.10 -10.71
CA ALA A 56 5.82 0.24 -10.40
C ALA A 56 4.91 -0.99 -10.44
N TRP A 57 5.04 -1.83 -11.46
CA TRP A 57 4.22 -3.04 -11.62
C TRP A 57 4.48 -4.05 -10.50
N THR A 58 5.75 -4.32 -10.20
CA THR A 58 6.14 -5.25 -9.11
C THR A 58 5.75 -4.72 -7.73
N ALA A 59 5.96 -3.42 -7.47
CA ALA A 59 5.55 -2.81 -6.21
C ALA A 59 4.03 -2.74 -6.06
N ALA A 60 3.27 -2.60 -7.15
CA ALA A 60 1.82 -2.71 -7.12
C ALA A 60 1.38 -4.15 -6.76
N MET A 61 2.02 -5.18 -7.32
CA MET A 61 1.71 -6.58 -6.97
C MET A 61 2.00 -6.89 -5.51
N ILE A 62 3.10 -6.37 -4.97
CA ILE A 62 3.48 -6.55 -3.56
C ILE A 62 2.59 -5.69 -2.65
N GLY A 63 2.35 -4.43 -3.02
CA GLY A 63 1.61 -3.44 -2.25
C GLY A 63 0.11 -3.73 -2.12
N VAL A 64 -0.50 -4.42 -3.09
CA VAL A 64 -1.86 -4.96 -2.95
C VAL A 64 -1.96 -6.01 -1.83
N SER A 65 -0.83 -6.60 -1.43
CA SER A 65 -0.74 -7.53 -0.32
C SER A 65 -0.23 -6.89 0.98
N GLU A 66 0.15 -5.60 0.95
CA GLU A 66 0.59 -4.89 2.16
C GLU A 66 -0.62 -4.75 3.09
N PRO A 67 -0.62 -5.45 4.22
CA PRO A 67 -1.77 -5.47 5.11
C PRO A 67 -1.94 -4.08 5.71
N ASN A 68 -3.18 -3.57 5.73
CA ASN A 68 -3.47 -2.30 6.39
C ASN A 68 -2.93 -2.37 7.82
N ALA A 69 -1.94 -1.53 8.16
CA ALA A 69 -1.27 -1.57 9.46
C ALA A 69 -2.24 -1.46 10.65
N ARG A 70 -3.44 -0.91 10.44
CA ARG A 70 -4.52 -0.87 11.45
C ARG A 70 -5.19 -2.21 11.70
N LEU A 71 -5.22 -3.09 10.70
CA LEU A 71 -5.76 -4.45 10.84
C LEU A 71 -4.73 -5.41 11.44
N GLU A 72 -3.45 -5.01 11.49
CA GLU A 72 -2.36 -5.80 12.08
C GLU A 72 -2.67 -6.21 13.52
N ARG A 73 -3.25 -5.31 14.32
CA ARG A 73 -3.64 -5.58 15.72
C ARG A 73 -4.71 -6.66 15.86
N PHE A 74 -5.52 -6.89 14.83
CA PHE A 74 -6.58 -7.90 14.82
C PHE A 74 -6.14 -9.21 14.15
N ARG A 75 -4.92 -9.26 13.60
CA ARG A 75 -4.44 -10.41 12.82
C ARG A 75 -4.41 -11.69 13.63
N ASP A 76 -3.91 -11.63 14.87
CA ASP A 76 -3.82 -12.80 15.74
C ASP A 76 -5.22 -13.33 16.09
N ALA A 77 -6.14 -12.44 16.47
CA ALA A 77 -7.55 -12.76 16.72
C ALA A 77 -8.22 -13.42 15.51
N ILE A 78 -8.02 -12.88 14.30
CA ILE A 78 -8.58 -13.45 13.06
C ILE A 78 -7.98 -14.83 12.78
N ARG A 79 -6.66 -15.00 12.96
CA ARG A 79 -5.99 -16.30 12.77
C ARG A 79 -6.50 -17.35 13.75
N ASP A 80 -6.86 -16.93 14.96
CA ASP A 80 -7.44 -17.80 16.00
C ASP A 80 -8.94 -18.10 15.76
N GLY A 81 -9.50 -17.66 14.61
CA GLY A 81 -10.85 -17.97 14.15
C GLY A 81 -11.91 -16.96 14.53
N GLN A 82 -11.52 -15.79 15.07
CA GLN A 82 -12.45 -14.71 15.39
C GLN A 82 -12.81 -13.89 14.14
N LEU A 83 -13.99 -13.27 14.15
CA LEU A 83 -14.50 -12.43 13.06
C LEU A 83 -14.41 -10.96 13.44
N LEU A 84 -13.75 -10.16 12.59
CA LEU A 84 -13.73 -8.70 12.72
C LEU A 84 -14.88 -8.09 11.90
N ILE A 85 -15.78 -7.36 12.56
CA ILE A 85 -16.89 -6.64 11.93
C ILE A 85 -16.63 -5.14 12.09
N MET A 86 -16.63 -4.41 10.97
CA MET A 86 -16.55 -2.95 10.94
C MET A 86 -17.88 -2.41 10.41
N ALA A 87 -18.47 -1.45 11.13
CA ALA A 87 -19.74 -0.83 10.76
C ALA A 87 -19.63 0.69 10.86
N ASP A 88 -19.97 1.37 9.78
CA ASP A 88 -20.09 2.83 9.79
C ASP A 88 -21.37 3.23 10.53
N VAL A 89 -21.20 3.94 11.64
CA VAL A 89 -22.30 4.44 12.47
C VAL A 89 -22.27 5.97 12.54
N PRO A 90 -23.43 6.65 12.53
CA PRO A 90 -23.47 8.08 12.83
C PRO A 90 -22.90 8.33 14.23
N GLY A 91 -21.95 9.26 14.39
CA GLY A 91 -21.32 9.51 15.70
C GLY A 91 -22.30 9.88 16.81
N SER A 92 -23.47 10.43 16.48
CA SER A 92 -24.55 10.68 17.45
C SER A 92 -25.19 9.41 18.03
N ARG A 93 -24.99 8.25 17.39
CA ARG A 93 -25.57 6.96 17.76
C ARG A 93 -24.53 5.91 18.15
N GLU A 94 -23.26 6.28 18.25
CA GLU A 94 -22.16 5.37 18.55
C GLU A 94 -22.42 4.60 19.86
N GLN A 95 -22.66 5.32 20.96
CA GLN A 95 -22.94 4.73 22.27
C GLN A 95 -24.22 3.89 22.31
N GLU A 96 -25.26 4.30 21.57
CA GLU A 96 -26.52 3.55 21.48
C GLU A 96 -26.29 2.19 20.81
N ILE A 97 -25.53 2.19 19.71
CA ILE A 97 -25.24 0.99 18.93
C ILE A 97 -24.26 0.08 19.69
N GLU A 98 -23.23 0.62 20.33
CA GLU A 98 -22.31 -0.17 21.19
C GLU A 98 -23.07 -0.91 22.28
N GLN A 99 -24.00 -0.25 22.97
CA GLN A 99 -24.84 -0.89 23.99
C GLN A 99 -25.73 -1.98 23.39
N MET A 100 -26.35 -1.71 22.24
CA MET A 100 -27.19 -2.69 21.55
C MET A 100 -26.39 -3.95 21.17
N VAL A 101 -25.17 -3.77 20.66
CA VAL A 101 -24.26 -4.86 20.29
C VAL A 101 -23.82 -5.64 21.51
N ALA A 102 -23.42 -4.98 22.61
CA ALA A 102 -23.03 -5.64 23.84
C ALA A 102 -24.18 -6.48 24.45
N GLN A 103 -25.43 -6.02 24.32
CA GLN A 103 -26.61 -6.74 24.79
C GLN A 103 -26.93 -7.98 23.94
N HIS A 104 -26.86 -7.87 22.61
CA HIS A 104 -27.24 -8.96 21.71
C HIS A 104 -26.10 -9.96 21.44
N PHE A 105 -24.84 -9.51 21.56
CA PHE A 105 -23.65 -10.30 21.29
C PHE A 105 -22.68 -10.24 22.47
N PRO A 106 -22.95 -10.98 23.58
CA PRO A 106 -22.13 -10.92 24.80
C PRO A 106 -20.67 -11.38 24.63
N LYS A 107 -20.35 -12.03 23.51
CA LYS A 107 -18.99 -12.47 23.14
C LYS A 107 -18.26 -11.50 22.23
N ALA A 108 -18.93 -10.44 21.76
CA ALA A 108 -18.29 -9.42 20.95
C ALA A 108 -17.37 -8.59 21.85
N ASP A 109 -16.13 -8.42 21.41
CA ASP A 109 -15.21 -7.47 22.01
C ASP A 109 -15.32 -6.14 21.25
N ILE A 110 -15.55 -5.04 21.98
CA ILE A 110 -15.74 -3.72 21.39
C ILE A 110 -14.42 -2.96 21.47
N GLU A 111 -13.76 -2.87 20.33
CA GLU A 111 -12.44 -2.23 20.16
C GLU A 111 -12.53 -0.70 19.92
N GLY A 112 -13.73 -0.13 20.09
CA GLY A 112 -14.03 1.29 20.00
C GLY A 112 -14.07 1.87 18.58
N ALA A 113 -14.47 3.14 18.47
CA ALA A 113 -14.45 3.86 17.20
C ALA A 113 -13.04 4.25 16.76
N GLU A 114 -12.84 4.27 15.43
CA GLU A 114 -11.61 4.78 14.85
C GLU A 114 -11.44 6.26 15.23
N PRO A 115 -10.26 6.69 15.73
CA PRO A 115 -10.03 8.09 16.07
C PRO A 115 -10.35 8.96 14.85
N THR A 116 -11.27 9.91 15.03
CA THR A 116 -11.64 10.86 13.99
C THR A 116 -10.43 11.74 13.71
N THR A 117 -9.57 11.29 12.80
CA THR A 117 -8.46 12.09 12.31
C THR A 117 -9.11 13.19 11.46
N PRO A 118 -8.98 14.48 11.83
CA PRO A 118 -9.56 15.54 11.03
C PRO A 118 -8.99 15.44 9.62
N ILE A 119 -9.88 15.37 8.64
CA ILE A 119 -9.52 14.96 7.27
C ILE A 119 -8.53 15.97 6.66
N PHE A 120 -8.51 17.24 7.12
CA PHE A 120 -7.51 18.28 6.84
C PHE A 120 -7.57 19.39 7.92
N PRO A 121 -6.57 20.30 8.04
CA PRO A 121 -6.82 21.67 8.48
C PRO A 121 -7.64 22.48 7.45
#